data_AF-A0A7S3KSS6-F1
#
_entry.id   AF-A0A7S3KSS6-F1
#
_cell.length_a   1.000
_cell.length_b   1.000
_cell.length_c   1.000
_cell.angle_alpha   90.00
_cell.angle_beta   90.00
_cell.angle_gamma   90.00
#
_symmetry.space_group_name_H-M   'P 1'
#
loop_
_entity.id
_entity.type
_entity.pdbx_description
1 polymer ?
#
loop_
_entity_poly.entity_id
_entity_poly.type
_entity_poly.pdbx_seq_one_letter_code
_entity_poly.pdbx_strand_id
1 'polypeptide(L)'
;EKAVLYFRRAIKLDSEFLSAWTLMGHEFLELKSTASAIEAYRTAVDIDPTDFRAWYGLGQTYEIHQLYDYASFYFANAALSRPQDARMWSALGECYQNNKKTRDAAKC
;
A
#
# COMPACT_ATOMS: atom_id res chain seq x y z
N GLU A 1 1.31 8.59 -17.25
CA GLU A 1 0.03 8.55 -18.02
C GLU A 1 -0.16 7.33 -18.93
N LYS A 2 0.79 6.98 -19.83
CA LYS A 2 0.61 5.82 -20.74
C LYS A 2 0.47 4.47 -20.00
N ALA A 3 1.13 4.29 -18.85
CA ALA A 3 1.10 3.03 -18.08
C ALA A 3 -0.31 2.70 -17.54
N VAL A 4 -1.00 3.67 -16.94
CA VAL A 4 -2.39 3.51 -16.45
C VAL A 4 -3.34 3.04 -17.56
N LEU A 5 -3.16 3.53 -18.80
CA LEU A 5 -3.98 3.09 -19.93
C LEU A 5 -3.79 1.60 -20.23
N TYR A 6 -2.54 1.11 -20.19
CA TYR A 6 -2.25 -0.31 -20.41
C TYR A 6 -2.76 -1.18 -19.26
N PHE A 7 -2.60 -0.74 -18.01
CA PHE A 7 -3.16 -1.47 -16.86
C PHE A 7 -4.70 -1.52 -16.90
N ARG A 8 -5.37 -0.44 -17.27
CA ARG A 8 -6.84 -0.45 -17.49
C ARG A 8 -7.27 -1.41 -18.58
N ARG A 9 -6.48 -1.59 -19.64
CA ARG A 9 -6.76 -2.61 -20.67
C ARG A 9 -6.53 -4.02 -20.13
N ALA A 10 -5.48 -4.25 -19.35
CA ALA A 10 -5.23 -5.52 -18.71
C ALA A 10 -6.39 -5.91 -17.76
N ILE A 11 -6.83 -4.97 -16.92
CA ILE A 11 -7.96 -5.15 -15.99
C ILE A 11 -9.28 -5.42 -16.73
N LYS A 12 -9.46 -4.87 -17.94
CA LYS A 12 -10.64 -5.17 -18.77
C LYS A 12 -10.64 -6.58 -19.34
N LEU A 13 -9.46 -7.17 -19.55
CA LEU A 13 -9.30 -8.54 -20.03
C LEU A 13 -9.37 -9.53 -18.88
N ASP A 14 -8.77 -9.18 -17.75
CA ASP A 14 -8.77 -9.94 -16.52
C ASP A 14 -8.95 -8.99 -15.33
N SER A 15 -10.16 -8.96 -14.78
CA SER A 15 -10.51 -8.09 -13.66
C SER A 15 -9.83 -8.48 -12.35
N GLU A 16 -9.33 -9.72 -12.24
CA GLU A 16 -8.66 -10.24 -11.06
C GLU A 16 -7.14 -10.15 -11.18
N PHE A 17 -6.62 -9.45 -12.19
CA PHE A 17 -5.19 -9.29 -12.39
C PHE A 17 -4.55 -8.38 -11.33
N LEU A 18 -4.23 -8.96 -10.17
CA LEU A 18 -3.70 -8.32 -8.97
C LEU A 18 -2.51 -7.38 -9.23
N SER A 19 -1.57 -7.83 -10.07
CA SER A 19 -0.37 -7.05 -10.40
C SER A 19 -0.70 -5.77 -11.18
N ALA A 20 -1.74 -5.76 -12.02
CA ALA A 20 -2.16 -4.53 -12.69
C ALA A 20 -2.81 -3.55 -11.72
N TRP A 21 -3.61 -4.03 -10.77
CA TRP A 21 -4.22 -3.17 -9.75
C TRP A 21 -3.18 -2.50 -8.85
N THR A 22 -2.23 -3.28 -8.34
CA THR A 22 -1.12 -2.74 -7.54
C THR A 22 -0.29 -1.73 -8.33
N LEU A 23 0.20 -2.08 -9.53
CA LEU A 23 0.99 -1.16 -10.36
C LEU A 23 0.20 0.10 -10.77
N MET A 24 -1.10 -0.02 -11.03
CA MET A 24 -1.95 1.12 -11.31
C MET A 24 -2.08 2.05 -10.08
N GLY A 25 -2.14 1.50 -8.87
CA GLY A 25 -2.07 2.27 -7.62
C GLY A 25 -0.77 3.07 -7.49
N HIS A 26 0.39 2.45 -7.82
CA HIS A 26 1.69 3.13 -7.82
C HIS A 26 1.70 4.31 -8.81
N GLU A 27 1.21 4.08 -10.03
CA GLU A 27 1.10 5.15 -11.03
C GLU A 27 0.18 6.28 -10.57
N PHE A 28 -0.92 5.98 -9.88
CA PHE A 28 -1.80 7.01 -9.34
C PHE A 28 -1.16 7.81 -8.22
N LEU A 29 -0.31 7.21 -7.38
CA LEU A 29 0.48 7.93 -6.40
C LEU A 29 1.44 8.92 -7.05
N GLU A 30 2.17 8.50 -8.08
CA GLU A 30 3.07 9.38 -8.85
C GLU A 30 2.32 10.54 -9.52
N LEU A 31 1.09 10.27 -9.99
CA LEU A 31 0.18 11.28 -10.52
C LEU A 31 -0.49 12.15 -9.44
N LYS A 32 -0.16 11.96 -8.16
CA LYS A 32 -0.77 12.62 -6.99
C LYS A 32 -2.29 12.44 -6.90
N SER A 33 -2.81 11.40 -7.53
CA SER A 33 -4.23 11.02 -7.50
C SER A 33 -4.48 10.02 -6.38
N THR A 34 -4.46 10.49 -5.15
CA THR A 34 -4.56 9.66 -3.94
C THR A 34 -5.85 8.84 -3.89
N ALA A 35 -6.99 9.42 -4.26
CA ALA A 35 -8.27 8.72 -4.21
C ALA A 35 -8.26 7.50 -5.15
N SER A 36 -7.77 7.68 -6.39
CA SER A 36 -7.64 6.60 -7.36
C SER A 36 -6.60 5.55 -6.93
N ALA A 37 -5.51 5.97 -6.28
CA ALA A 37 -4.52 5.05 -5.73
C ALA A 37 -5.12 4.16 -4.63
N ILE A 38 -5.84 4.76 -3.67
CA ILE A 38 -6.51 4.03 -2.59
C ILE A 38 -7.51 3.03 -3.17
N GLU A 39 -8.33 3.43 -4.14
CA GLU A 39 -9.28 2.52 -4.79
C GLU A 39 -8.57 1.34 -5.46
N ALA A 40 -7.51 1.60 -6.22
CA ALA A 40 -6.75 0.55 -6.93
C ALA A 40 -6.03 -0.42 -5.97
N TYR A 41 -5.49 0.07 -4.86
CA TYR A 41 -4.91 -0.82 -3.86
C TYR A 41 -5.95 -1.56 -3.04
N ARG A 42 -7.10 -0.95 -2.74
CA ARG A 42 -8.20 -1.64 -2.04
C ARG A 42 -8.75 -2.79 -2.88
N THR A 43 -8.96 -2.58 -4.17
CA THR A 43 -9.37 -3.68 -5.05
C THR A 43 -8.31 -4.77 -5.13
N ALA A 44 -7.03 -4.43 -5.12
CA ALA A 44 -5.96 -5.42 -5.03
C ALA A 44 -6.02 -6.25 -3.73
N VAL A 45 -6.25 -5.60 -2.58
CA VAL A 45 -6.45 -6.28 -1.30
C VAL A 45 -7.70 -7.17 -1.31
N ASP A 46 -8.79 -6.73 -1.94
CA ASP A 46 -10.03 -7.50 -2.03
C ASP A 46 -9.87 -8.76 -2.91
N ILE A 47 -9.01 -8.68 -3.95
CA ILE A 47 -8.66 -9.82 -4.81
C ILE A 47 -7.76 -10.81 -4.07
N ASP A 48 -6.68 -10.32 -3.45
CA ASP A 48 -5.76 -11.15 -2.65
C ASP A 48 -5.36 -10.44 -1.35
N PRO A 49 -6.01 -10.79 -0.22
CA PRO A 49 -5.69 -10.18 1.07
C PRO A 49 -4.35 -10.63 1.63
N THR A 50 -3.69 -11.63 1.02
CA THR A 50 -2.38 -12.13 1.46
C THR A 50 -1.21 -11.39 0.79
N ASP A 51 -1.47 -10.61 -0.26
CA ASP A 51 -0.42 -9.85 -0.93
C ASP A 51 -0.03 -8.60 -0.15
N PHE A 52 1.15 -8.66 0.46
CA PHE A 52 1.73 -7.55 1.21
C PHE A 52 1.91 -6.27 0.37
N ARG A 53 2.03 -6.35 -0.96
CA ARG A 53 2.32 -5.19 -1.81
C ARG A 53 1.17 -4.19 -1.80
N ALA A 54 -0.06 -4.66 -1.86
CA ALA A 54 -1.24 -3.82 -1.83
C ALA A 54 -1.42 -3.15 -0.45
N TRP A 55 -1.20 -3.92 0.62
CA TRP A 55 -1.18 -3.40 1.99
C TRP A 55 -0.10 -2.34 2.20
N TYR A 56 1.12 -2.61 1.72
CA TYR A 56 2.23 -1.67 1.79
C TYR A 56 1.94 -0.39 0.99
N GLY A 57 1.40 -0.53 -0.23
CA GLY A 57 0.99 0.60 -1.07
C GLY A 57 -0.08 1.48 -0.43
N LEU A 58 -1.07 0.89 0.27
CA LEU A 58 -2.02 1.65 1.09
C LEU A 58 -1.30 2.41 2.20
N GLY A 59 -0.41 1.74 2.94
CA GLY A 59 0.39 2.36 4.00
C GLY A 59 1.14 3.59 3.51
N GLN A 60 1.88 3.47 2.40
CA GLN A 60 2.60 4.58 1.78
C GLN A 60 1.64 5.69 1.32
N THR A 61 0.50 5.32 0.75
CA THR A 61 -0.52 6.29 0.30
C THR A 61 -1.01 7.13 1.47
N TYR A 62 -1.31 6.54 2.62
CA TYR A 62 -1.75 7.28 3.80
C TYR A 62 -0.62 8.07 4.47
N GLU A 63 0.61 7.54 4.44
CA GLU A 63 1.79 8.22 5.00
C GLU A 63 2.11 9.53 4.26
N ILE A 64 2.02 9.54 2.93
CA ILE A 64 2.21 10.76 2.11
C ILE A 64 1.23 11.87 2.52
N HIS A 65 0.04 11.49 3.02
CA HIS A 65 -0.99 12.41 3.51
C HIS A 65 -0.89 12.71 5.00
N GLN A 66 0.19 12.29 5.66
CA GLN A 66 0.42 12.44 7.09
C GLN A 66 -0.66 11.79 7.97
N LEU A 67 -1.41 10.83 7.41
CA LEU A 67 -2.43 10.05 8.10
C LEU A 67 -1.77 8.82 8.74
N TYR A 68 -0.84 9.07 9.66
CA TYR A 68 0.06 8.04 10.19
C TYR A 68 -0.66 6.94 10.98
N ASP A 69 -1.79 7.24 11.64
CA ASP A 69 -2.59 6.22 12.31
C ASP A 69 -3.12 5.17 11.32
N TYR A 70 -3.66 5.61 10.18
CA TYR A 70 -4.10 4.72 9.11
C TYR A 70 -2.92 4.00 8.46
N ALA A 71 -1.84 4.72 8.16
CA ALA A 71 -0.64 4.14 7.56
C ALA A 71 -0.07 3.00 8.43
N SER A 72 0.02 3.20 9.75
CA SER A 72 0.51 2.19 10.68
C SER A 72 -0.35 0.92 10.69
N PHE A 73 -1.68 1.05 10.57
CA PHE A 73 -2.58 -0.09 10.46
C PHE A 73 -2.29 -0.93 9.20
N TYR A 74 -2.13 -0.27 8.05
CA TYR A 74 -1.87 -0.95 6.78
C TYR A 74 -0.46 -1.55 6.72
N PHE A 75 0.55 -0.86 7.25
CA PHE A 75 1.90 -1.42 7.38
C PHE A 75 1.96 -2.61 8.34
N ALA A 76 1.19 -2.59 9.43
CA ALA A 76 1.08 -3.74 10.32
C ALA A 76 0.47 -4.96 9.60
N ASN A 77 -0.57 -4.78 8.78
CA ASN A 77 -1.11 -5.89 7.97
C ASN A 77 -0.11 -6.41 6.93
N ALA A 78 0.68 -5.52 6.30
CA ALA A 78 1.75 -5.91 5.41
C ALA A 78 2.84 -6.73 6.14
N ALA A 79 3.21 -6.32 7.35
CA ALA A 79 4.15 -7.04 8.20
C ALA A 79 3.60 -8.38 8.69
N LEU A 80 2.31 -8.47 9.02
CA LEU A 80 1.65 -9.74 9.37
C LEU A 80 1.60 -10.71 8.19
N SER A 81 1.46 -10.20 6.96
CA SER A 81 1.50 -11.02 5.74
C SER A 81 2.90 -11.58 5.47
N ARG A 82 3.96 -10.84 5.85
CA ARG A 82 5.36 -11.28 5.75
C ARG A 82 6.15 -10.96 7.03
N PRO A 83 5.97 -11.74 8.11
CA PRO A 83 6.55 -11.43 9.41
C PRO A 83 8.08 -11.54 9.44
N GLN A 84 8.67 -12.28 8.50
CA GLN A 84 10.12 -12.44 8.37
C GLN A 84 10.79 -11.35 7.54
N ASP A 85 10.01 -10.47 6.89
CA ASP A 85 10.56 -9.41 6.04
C ASP A 85 10.81 -8.14 6.86
N ALA A 86 12.08 -7.90 7.20
CA ALA A 86 12.50 -6.74 7.99
C ALA A 86 12.11 -5.40 7.36
N ARG A 87 11.88 -5.34 6.04
CA ARG A 87 11.48 -4.11 5.35
C ARG A 87 10.09 -3.64 5.79
N MET A 88 9.18 -4.58 6.06
CA MET A 88 7.82 -4.24 6.48
C MET A 88 7.80 -3.68 7.91
N TRP A 89 8.56 -4.31 8.80
CA TRP A 89 8.76 -3.82 10.17
C TRP A 89 9.49 -2.47 10.21
N SER A 90 10.48 -2.28 9.34
CA SER A 90 11.18 -0.99 9.22
C SER A 90 10.22 0.13 8.80
N ALA A 91 9.34 -0.13 7.82
CA ALA A 91 8.35 0.86 7.39
C ALA A 91 7.31 1.17 8.47
N LEU A 92 6.86 0.15 9.23
CA LEU A 92 5.99 0.35 10.37
C LEU A 92 6.67 1.18 11.47
N GLY A 93 7.93 0.87 11.78
CA GLY A 93 8.74 1.58 12.75
C GLY A 93 8.98 3.04 12.36
N GLU A 94 9.31 3.31 11.09
CA GLU A 94 9.45 4.66 10.54
C GLU A 94 8.13 5.44 10.64
N CYS A 95 7.01 4.81 10.28
CA CYS A 95 5.68 5.40 10.43
C CYS A 95 5.37 5.77 11.89
N TYR A 96 5.71 4.91 12.85
CA TYR A 96 5.54 5.23 14.27
C TYR A 96 6.46 6.35 14.76
N GLN A 97 7.68 6.43 14.25
CA GLN A 97 8.59 7.55 14.54
C GLN A 97 8.03 8.87 14.01
N ASN A 98 7.52 8.87 12.77
CA ASN A 98 6.87 10.02 12.15
C ASN A 98 5.61 10.45 12.93
N ASN A 99 4.87 9.50 13.51
CA ASN A 99 3.72 9.74 14.40
C ASN A 99 4.11 10.07 15.86
N LYS A 100 5.41 10.24 16.18
CA LYS A 100 5.94 10.45 17.55
C LYS A 100 5.57 9.36 18.56
N LYS A 101 5.13 8.18 18.11
CA LYS A 101 4.83 7.01 18.94
C LYS A 101 6.08 6.16 19.15
N THR A 102 7.09 6.75 19.79
CA THR A 102 8.42 6.14 19.97
C THR A 102 8.39 4.80 20.72
N ARG A 103 7.42 4.60 21.62
CA ARG A 103 7.26 3.32 22.33
C ARG A 103 6.80 2.18 21.43
N ASP A 104 6.02 2.45 20.39
CA ASP A 104 5.55 1.43 19.46
C ASP A 104 6.55 1.20 18.34
N ALA A 105 7.28 2.25 17.93
CA ALA A 105 8.42 2.12 17.02
C ALA A 105 9.49 1.14 17.55
N ALA A 106 9.76 1.15 18.86
CA ALA A 106 10.77 0.26 19.47
C ALA A 106 10.35 -1.22 19.54
N LYS A 107 9.08 -1.53 19.28
CA LYS A 107 8.56 -2.92 19.26
C LYS A 107 8.58 -3.54 17.87
N CYS A 108 8.75 -2.71 16.83
CA CYS A 108 8.86 -3.12 15.44
C CYS A 108 10.31 -3.51 15.13
#